data_AF-A0A1N6II44-F1
#
_entry.id   AF-A0A1N6II44-F1
#
_cell.length_a   1.000
_cell.length_b   1.000
_cell.length_c   1.000
_cell.angle_alpha   90.00
_cell.angle_beta   90.00
_cell.angle_gamma   90.00
#
_symmetry.space_group_name_H-M   'P 1'
#
loop_
_entity.id
_entity.type
_entity.pdbx_description
1 polymer ?
#
loop_
_entity_poly.entity_id
_entity_poly.type
_entity_poly.pdbx_seq_one_letter_code
_entity_poly.pdbx_strand_id
1 'polypeptide(L)'
;MRRRVLHVRPLVEQIESRELPSAILVANIAAAMRRAHQAPSATLGVPPFNSTPQQFGDHFENLLVSPDPNAVPTAREQRRESFRARFTDGSYGIGPGRFSNEASHTYLRAIGMSNQMLNSNMQFAFVQSKDLTKPPAGEMSIFDKNISTGNQLGFFAIAEPGAVDRKGRPTRFLIYQKDVNQAASFYDQGTGVGTIDVHYYPQKTSRQGKFESGRFNLVVRAQVYNLGTTAILTNAYSNP
;
A
#
# COMPACT_ATOMS: atom_id res chain seq x y z
N MET A 1 -15.07 -58.38 -38.32
CA MET A 1 -15.75 -57.07 -38.30
C MET A 1 -15.02 -56.13 -37.33
N ARG A 2 -14.36 -55.08 -37.83
CA ARG A 2 -13.58 -54.11 -37.03
C ARG A 2 -14.42 -52.86 -36.77
N ARG A 3 -14.74 -52.56 -35.50
CA ARG A 3 -15.39 -51.30 -35.09
C ARG A 3 -14.36 -50.17 -35.07
N ARG A 4 -14.53 -49.16 -35.93
CA ARG A 4 -13.81 -47.88 -35.87
C ARG A 4 -14.38 -47.04 -34.72
N VAL A 5 -13.53 -46.64 -33.77
CA VAL A 5 -13.86 -45.65 -32.74
C VAL A 5 -13.61 -44.26 -33.33
N LEU A 6 -14.68 -43.50 -33.53
CA LEU A 6 -14.63 -42.10 -33.96
C LEU A 6 -14.10 -41.25 -32.80
N HIS A 7 -12.97 -40.57 -33.03
CA HIS A 7 -12.46 -39.55 -32.12
C HIS A 7 -13.35 -38.32 -32.21
N VAL A 8 -14.20 -38.11 -31.21
CA VAL A 8 -14.94 -36.85 -31.00
C VAL A 8 -13.95 -35.84 -30.42
N ARG A 9 -13.56 -34.85 -31.23
CA ARG A 9 -12.84 -33.68 -30.71
C ARG A 9 -13.86 -32.76 -30.04
N PRO A 10 -13.62 -32.25 -28.82
CA PRO A 10 -14.44 -31.19 -28.27
C PRO A 10 -14.25 -29.92 -29.11
N LEU A 11 -15.36 -29.35 -29.56
CA LEU A 11 -15.41 -28.02 -30.16
C LEU A 11 -14.96 -27.02 -29.09
N VAL A 12 -13.92 -26.27 -29.42
CA VAL A 12 -13.46 -25.12 -28.66
C VAL A 12 -14.56 -24.06 -28.78
N GLU A 13 -15.35 -23.90 -27.72
CA GLU A 13 -16.24 -22.76 -27.58
C GLU A 13 -15.37 -21.49 -27.57
N GLN A 14 -15.65 -20.59 -28.52
CA GLN A 14 -15.13 -19.24 -28.52
C GLN A 14 -15.63 -18.56 -27.24
N ILE A 15 -14.74 -18.41 -26.27
CA ILE A 15 -14.96 -17.55 -25.12
C ILE A 15 -15.07 -16.13 -25.66
N GLU A 16 -16.28 -15.58 -25.57
CA GLU A 16 -16.59 -14.18 -25.78
C GLU A 16 -15.55 -13.32 -25.08
N SER A 17 -14.96 -12.40 -25.84
CA SER A 17 -14.01 -11.40 -25.38
C SER A 17 -14.69 -10.47 -24.38
N ARG A 18 -14.71 -10.87 -23.11
CA ARG A 18 -15.02 -9.95 -22.01
C ARG A 18 -13.86 -8.98 -21.91
N GLU A 19 -14.11 -7.76 -22.35
CA GLU A 19 -13.17 -6.65 -22.22
C GLU A 19 -12.66 -6.59 -20.77
N LEU A 20 -11.33 -6.66 -20.65
CA LEU A 20 -10.67 -6.62 -19.37
C LEU A 20 -10.91 -5.23 -18.75
N PRO A 21 -11.43 -5.14 -17.51
CA PRO A 21 -11.61 -3.86 -16.81
C PRO A 21 -10.29 -3.13 -16.53
N SER A 22 -9.14 -3.69 -16.92
CA SER A 22 -7.82 -3.03 -16.88
C SER A 22 -7.60 -2.03 -18.01
N ALA A 23 -8.29 -2.15 -19.16
CA ALA A 23 -8.12 -1.19 -20.27
C ALA A 23 -8.84 0.15 -20.01
N ILE A 24 -9.98 0.12 -19.29
CA ILE A 24 -10.75 1.31 -18.94
C ILE A 24 -10.00 2.18 -17.91
N LEU A 25 -9.21 1.57 -17.02
CA LEU A 25 -8.38 2.30 -16.06
C LEU A 25 -7.22 3.06 -16.73
N VAL A 26 -6.56 2.47 -17.73
CA VAL A 26 -5.44 3.11 -18.43
C VAL A 26 -5.93 4.23 -19.36
N ALA A 27 -7.07 4.05 -20.04
CA ALA A 27 -7.65 5.06 -20.92
C ALA A 27 -8.11 6.33 -20.14
N ASN A 28 -8.64 6.16 -18.93
CA ASN A 28 -9.08 7.28 -18.10
C ASN A 28 -7.91 8.09 -17.51
N ILE A 29 -6.79 7.44 -17.19
CA ILE A 29 -5.57 8.13 -16.71
C ILE A 29 -4.95 8.96 -17.85
N ALA A 30 -4.89 8.42 -19.07
CA ALA A 30 -4.35 9.15 -20.23
C ALA A 30 -5.26 10.34 -20.66
N ALA A 31 -6.58 10.20 -20.55
CA ALA A 31 -7.53 11.29 -20.84
C ALA A 31 -7.47 12.42 -19.79
N ALA A 32 -7.26 12.10 -18.51
CA ALA A 32 -7.06 13.08 -17.44
C ALA A 32 -5.75 13.87 -17.64
N MET A 33 -4.67 13.20 -18.08
CA MET A 33 -3.40 13.88 -18.38
C MET A 33 -3.47 14.79 -19.62
N ARG A 34 -4.26 14.44 -20.65
CA ARG A 34 -4.41 15.30 -21.84
C ARG A 34 -5.28 16.54 -21.60
N ARG A 35 -6.26 16.49 -20.69
CA ARG A 35 -7.07 17.66 -20.31
C ARG A 35 -6.31 18.68 -19.46
N ALA A 36 -5.25 18.27 -18.77
CA ALA A 36 -4.37 19.17 -18.02
C ALA A 36 -3.46 20.04 -18.92
N HIS A 37 -3.38 19.77 -20.23
CA HIS A 37 -2.55 20.52 -21.18
C HIS A 37 -3.34 21.44 -22.14
N GLN A 38 -4.67 21.54 -22.00
CA GLN A 38 -5.50 22.35 -22.91
C GLN A 38 -6.53 23.23 -22.17
N ALA A 39 -6.23 23.69 -20.95
CA ALA A 39 -7.02 24.76 -20.35
C ALA A 39 -6.55 26.12 -20.93
N PRO A 40 -7.43 26.92 -21.57
CA PRO A 40 -7.07 28.26 -22.00
C PRO A 40 -6.80 29.15 -20.78
N SER A 41 -5.64 29.80 -20.76
CA SER A 41 -5.24 30.75 -19.73
C SER A 41 -6.17 31.96 -19.73
N ALA A 42 -7.15 31.97 -18.84
CA ALA A 42 -7.89 33.18 -18.51
C ALA A 42 -6.97 34.09 -17.67
N THR A 43 -6.39 35.11 -18.31
CA THR A 43 -5.65 36.18 -17.64
C THR A 43 -6.61 37.07 -16.86
N LEU A 44 -6.88 36.70 -15.61
CA LEU A 44 -7.35 37.65 -14.60
C LEU A 44 -6.15 38.51 -14.20
N GLY A 45 -6.26 39.82 -14.42
CA GLY A 45 -5.26 40.82 -14.04
C GLY A 45 -5.09 40.88 -12.53
N VAL A 46 -4.20 40.04 -12.00
CA VAL A 46 -3.66 40.16 -10.65
C VAL A 46 -2.49 41.15 -10.73
N PRO A 47 -2.43 42.21 -9.91
CA PRO A 47 -1.26 43.08 -9.88
C PRO A 47 -0.01 42.23 -9.57
N PRO A 48 1.17 42.56 -10.13
CA PRO A 48 2.35 41.75 -9.94
C PRO A 48 2.76 41.79 -8.46
N PHE A 49 2.47 40.72 -7.74
CA PHE A 49 3.15 40.37 -6.49
C PHE A 49 4.57 39.92 -6.86
N ASN A 50 5.40 40.88 -7.26
CA ASN A 50 6.84 40.71 -7.45
C ASN A 50 7.58 40.96 -6.12
N SER A 51 7.02 40.47 -5.00
CA SER A 51 7.79 40.33 -3.76
C SER A 51 8.38 38.94 -3.76
N THR A 52 9.56 38.78 -4.37
CA THR A 52 10.43 37.67 -3.99
C THR A 52 10.64 37.75 -2.47
N PRO A 53 10.58 36.63 -1.73
CA PRO A 53 10.82 36.59 -0.29
C PRO A 53 12.33 36.76 -0.01
N GLN A 54 12.90 37.89 -0.43
CA GLN A 54 14.29 38.30 -0.15
C GLN A 54 14.37 39.46 0.86
N GLN A 55 13.22 40.02 1.26
CA GLN A 55 13.16 41.13 2.21
C GLN A 55 13.01 40.69 3.68
N PHE A 56 13.04 39.39 3.89
CA PHE A 56 12.87 38.71 5.15
C PHE A 56 14.13 37.83 5.26
N GLY A 57 15.12 38.29 6.03
CA GLY A 57 16.50 37.74 6.03
C GLY A 57 16.59 36.23 6.29
N ASP A 58 17.81 35.69 6.30
CA ASP A 58 18.17 34.24 6.37
C ASP A 58 17.57 33.39 7.53
N HIS A 59 16.50 33.83 8.18
CA HIS A 59 15.86 33.24 9.35
C HIS A 59 14.37 32.92 9.19
N PHE A 60 13.80 33.00 7.98
CA PHE A 60 12.44 32.50 7.75
C PHE A 60 12.48 31.00 7.48
N GLU A 61 12.71 30.23 8.54
CA GLU A 61 12.38 28.81 8.53
C GLU A 61 10.86 28.70 8.40
N ASN A 62 10.39 28.18 7.27
CA ASN A 62 9.00 27.81 7.13
C ASN A 62 8.75 26.58 8.00
N LEU A 63 8.37 26.82 9.26
CA LEU A 63 8.09 25.77 10.26
C LEU A 63 6.97 24.81 9.84
N LEU A 64 6.16 25.15 8.82
CA LEU A 64 5.18 24.22 8.24
C LEU A 64 5.82 23.19 7.30
N VAL A 65 6.97 23.50 6.70
CA VAL A 65 7.66 22.66 5.71
C VAL A 65 8.90 21.98 6.30
N SER A 66 9.55 22.62 7.27
CA SER A 66 10.62 22.03 8.09
C SER A 66 10.40 22.41 9.54
N PRO A 67 9.63 21.62 10.31
CA PRO A 67 9.61 21.79 11.75
C PRO A 67 11.02 21.59 12.31
N ASP A 68 11.33 22.30 13.41
CA ASP A 68 12.60 22.17 14.12
C ASP A 68 12.89 20.68 14.37
N PRO A 69 14.03 20.14 13.90
CA PRO A 69 14.36 18.73 14.08
C PRO A 69 14.49 18.31 15.55
N ASN A 70 14.63 19.27 16.47
CA ASN A 70 14.68 19.04 17.91
C ASN A 70 13.31 19.22 18.60
N ALA A 71 12.28 19.69 17.89
CA ALA A 71 10.97 19.87 18.47
C ALA A 71 10.32 18.52 18.78
N VAL A 72 9.91 18.34 20.02
CA VAL A 72 9.16 17.15 20.44
C VAL A 72 7.70 17.31 19.99
N PRO A 73 7.16 16.39 19.17
CA PRO A 73 5.76 16.48 18.74
C PRO A 73 4.82 16.49 19.94
N THR A 74 3.83 17.39 19.92
CA THR A 74 2.81 17.44 20.97
C THR A 74 2.01 16.14 21.05
N ALA A 75 1.39 15.83 22.19
CA ALA A 75 0.54 14.64 22.31
C ALA A 75 -0.61 14.60 21.28
N ARG A 76 -1.09 15.78 20.83
CA ARG A 76 -2.08 15.89 19.75
C ARG A 76 -1.48 15.49 18.40
N GLU A 77 -0.26 15.94 18.13
CA GLU A 77 0.49 15.63 16.91
C GLU A 77 0.76 14.13 16.80
N GLN A 78 1.32 13.54 17.86
CA GLN A 78 1.58 12.10 17.94
C GLN A 78 0.31 11.25 17.72
N ARG A 79 -0.85 11.73 18.16
CA ARG A 79 -2.14 11.05 17.92
C ARG A 79 -2.59 11.18 16.47
N ARG A 80 -2.41 12.35 15.83
CA ARG A 80 -2.75 12.56 14.41
C ARG A 80 -1.93 11.65 13.51
N GLU A 81 -0.63 11.55 13.78
CA GLU A 81 0.32 10.74 13.03
C GLU A 81 0.18 9.24 13.32
N SER A 82 -0.56 8.86 14.37
CA SER A 82 -0.77 7.45 14.68
C SER A 82 -1.67 6.78 13.63
N PHE A 83 -1.15 5.77 12.97
CA PHE A 83 -1.89 4.89 12.07
C PHE A 83 -2.09 3.53 12.73
N ARG A 84 -3.35 3.08 12.79
CA ARG A 84 -3.74 1.79 13.34
C ARG A 84 -4.71 1.11 12.39
N ALA A 85 -4.34 -0.08 11.94
CA ALA A 85 -5.18 -0.88 11.06
C ALA A 85 -5.36 -2.30 11.62
N ARG A 86 -6.54 -2.87 11.40
CA ARG A 86 -6.83 -4.26 11.77
C ARG A 86 -7.49 -4.97 10.60
N PHE A 87 -6.88 -6.08 10.22
CA PHE A 87 -7.32 -6.96 9.16
C PHE A 87 -7.59 -8.33 9.75
N THR A 88 -8.87 -8.69 9.83
CA THR A 88 -9.28 -9.98 10.38
C THR A 88 -9.67 -10.94 9.28
N ASP A 89 -9.39 -12.22 9.50
CA ASP A 89 -9.89 -13.29 8.64
C ASP A 89 -9.41 -13.16 7.19
N GLY A 90 -8.15 -12.73 7.03
CA GLY A 90 -7.46 -12.68 5.74
C GLY A 90 -7.04 -14.06 5.24
N SER A 91 -6.65 -14.18 3.98
CA SER A 91 -6.09 -15.43 3.43
C SER A 91 -4.60 -15.28 3.18
N TYR A 92 -3.81 -16.30 3.57
CA TYR A 92 -2.40 -16.35 3.22
C TYR A 92 -2.05 -17.61 2.42
N GLY A 93 -0.92 -17.55 1.71
CA GLY A 93 -0.30 -18.71 1.08
C GLY A 93 1.22 -18.56 1.01
N ILE A 94 1.91 -19.67 1.23
CA ILE A 94 3.37 -19.80 1.15
C ILE A 94 3.69 -20.67 -0.05
N GLY A 95 4.47 -20.15 -0.99
CA GLY A 95 4.92 -20.84 -2.19
C GLY A 95 6.44 -20.89 -2.30
N PRO A 96 6.97 -21.54 -3.35
CA PRO A 96 8.39 -21.53 -3.63
C PRO A 96 8.91 -20.12 -3.89
N GLY A 97 10.21 -19.93 -3.65
CA GLY A 97 10.92 -18.73 -4.09
C GLY A 97 10.82 -18.54 -5.60
N ARG A 98 10.80 -17.29 -6.06
CA ARG A 98 10.81 -16.91 -7.47
C ARG A 98 12.24 -16.82 -8.01
N PHE A 99 13.20 -16.50 -7.15
CA PHE A 99 14.61 -16.41 -7.49
C PHE A 99 15.44 -17.47 -6.77
N SER A 100 16.64 -17.77 -7.29
CA SER A 100 17.50 -18.85 -6.80
C SER A 100 17.98 -18.65 -5.36
N ASN A 101 18.02 -17.41 -4.88
CA ASN A 101 18.37 -16.99 -3.53
C ASN A 101 17.19 -16.93 -2.55
N GLU A 102 15.97 -17.28 -3.00
CA GLU A 102 14.75 -17.25 -2.19
C GLU A 102 14.34 -18.67 -1.79
N ALA A 103 14.07 -18.87 -0.51
CA ALA A 103 13.57 -20.14 0.02
C ALA A 103 12.06 -20.26 -0.23
N SER A 104 11.32 -19.19 0.08
CA SER A 104 9.86 -19.16 -0.07
C SER A 104 9.35 -17.74 -0.23
N HIS A 105 8.17 -17.63 -0.84
CA HIS A 105 7.45 -16.37 -0.92
C HIS A 105 6.07 -16.50 -0.26
N THR A 106 5.75 -15.55 0.61
CA THR A 106 4.51 -15.55 1.38
C THR A 106 3.64 -14.37 0.97
N TYR A 107 2.37 -14.65 0.69
CA TYR A 107 1.37 -13.65 0.28
C TYR A 107 0.21 -13.63 1.24
N LEU A 108 -0.17 -12.44 1.69
CA LEU A 108 -1.28 -12.16 2.59
C LEU A 108 -2.21 -11.17 1.90
N ARG A 109 -3.52 -11.44 1.98
CA ARG A 109 -4.55 -10.51 1.51
C ARG A 109 -5.70 -10.49 2.48
N ALA A 110 -6.20 -9.30 2.79
CA ALA A 110 -7.36 -9.12 3.66
C ALA A 110 -8.13 -7.83 3.34
N ILE A 111 -9.31 -7.74 3.96
CA ILE A 111 -10.13 -6.53 4.03
C ILE A 111 -10.22 -6.18 5.51
N GLY A 112 -10.18 -4.89 5.84
CA GLY A 112 -10.20 -4.44 7.21
C GLY A 112 -10.48 -2.95 7.35
N MET A 113 -10.30 -2.45 8.56
CA MET A 113 -10.52 -1.05 8.90
C MET A 113 -9.24 -0.45 9.47
N SER A 114 -9.12 0.87 9.37
CA SER A 114 -8.12 1.64 10.10
C SER A 114 -8.76 2.88 10.73
N ASN A 115 -8.01 3.57 11.58
CA ASN A 115 -8.44 4.86 12.12
C ASN A 115 -8.43 6.00 11.09
N GLN A 116 -7.80 5.81 9.92
CA GLN A 116 -7.68 6.81 8.85
C GLN A 116 -8.39 6.40 7.55
N MET A 117 -8.89 5.17 7.47
CA MET A 117 -9.62 4.62 6.33
C MET A 117 -10.75 3.73 6.85
N LEU A 118 -11.99 4.06 6.50
CA LEU A 118 -13.18 3.32 6.95
C LEU A 118 -13.16 1.87 6.46
N ASN A 119 -12.84 1.66 5.18
CA ASN A 119 -12.78 0.36 4.54
C ASN A 119 -11.52 0.26 3.70
N SER A 120 -10.65 -0.70 4.04
CA SER A 120 -9.37 -0.84 3.37
C SER A 120 -9.14 -2.26 2.86
N ASN A 121 -8.50 -2.37 1.72
CA ASN A 121 -7.88 -3.60 1.24
C ASN A 121 -6.42 -3.60 1.64
N MET A 122 -5.90 -4.74 2.08
CA MET A 122 -4.47 -4.91 2.32
C MET A 122 -3.92 -6.06 1.50
N GLN A 123 -2.72 -5.82 0.98
CA GLN A 123 -1.85 -6.83 0.39
C GLN A 123 -0.50 -6.74 1.09
N PHE A 124 0.01 -7.87 1.56
CA PHE A 124 1.33 -7.94 2.16
C PHE A 124 2.06 -9.15 1.59
N ALA A 125 3.26 -8.94 1.06
CA ALA A 125 4.10 -9.99 0.55
C ALA A 125 5.48 -9.91 1.20
N PHE A 126 6.06 -11.06 1.55
CA PHE A 126 7.42 -11.12 2.07
C PHE A 126 8.14 -12.38 1.64
N VAL A 127 9.45 -12.25 1.47
CA VAL A 127 10.37 -13.28 0.99
C VAL A 127 11.22 -13.78 2.14
N GLN A 128 11.37 -15.09 2.26
CA GLN A 128 12.39 -15.72 3.09
C GLN A 128 13.62 -16.00 2.21
N SER A 129 14.77 -15.42 2.55
CA SER A 129 16.03 -15.75 1.85
C SER A 129 16.50 -17.16 2.23
N LYS A 130 17.21 -17.84 1.32
CA LYS A 130 17.98 -19.06 1.64
C LYS A 130 19.17 -18.76 2.55
N ASP A 131 19.69 -17.54 2.50
CA ASP A 131 20.70 -17.06 3.44
C ASP A 131 20.03 -16.71 4.77
N LEU A 132 20.23 -17.55 5.78
CA LEU A 132 19.59 -17.41 7.10
C LEU A 132 20.09 -16.20 7.89
N THR A 133 21.17 -15.54 7.45
CA THR A 133 21.65 -14.30 8.07
C THR A 133 20.80 -13.09 7.68
N LYS A 134 20.00 -13.21 6.62
CA LYS A 134 19.12 -12.14 6.14
C LYS A 134 17.71 -12.36 6.68
N PRO A 135 17.16 -11.40 7.46
CA PRO A 135 15.80 -11.51 7.93
C PRO A 135 14.82 -11.46 6.74
N PRO A 136 13.65 -12.11 6.85
CA PRO A 136 12.58 -11.93 5.88
C PRO A 136 12.24 -10.46 5.68
N ALA A 137 12.13 -10.05 4.43
CA ALA A 137 11.77 -8.69 4.06
C ALA A 137 10.52 -8.71 3.18
N GLY A 138 9.70 -7.68 3.31
CA GLY A 138 8.45 -7.58 2.60
C GLY A 138 7.96 -6.17 2.39
N GLU A 139 6.89 -6.10 1.61
CA GLU A 139 6.23 -4.87 1.21
C GLU A 139 4.72 -5.04 1.43
N MET A 140 4.12 -4.09 2.14
CA MET A 140 2.70 -4.04 2.42
C MET A 140 2.08 -2.81 1.77
N SER A 141 0.97 -2.99 1.10
CA SER A 141 0.15 -1.91 0.57
C SER A 141 -1.26 -1.98 1.14
N ILE A 142 -1.73 -0.84 1.64
CA ILE A 142 -3.08 -0.63 2.16
C ILE A 142 -3.77 0.40 1.27
N PHE A 143 -4.95 0.06 0.77
CA PHE A 143 -5.71 0.89 -0.17
C PHE A 143 -7.08 1.15 0.42
N ASP A 144 -7.50 2.41 0.44
CA ASP A 144 -8.88 2.78 0.73
C ASP A 144 -9.81 2.27 -0.39
N LYS A 145 -10.95 1.71 -0.01
CA LYS A 145 -12.00 1.33 -0.98
C LYS A 145 -12.78 2.55 -1.48
N ASN A 146 -12.67 3.69 -0.80
CA ASN A 146 -13.29 4.91 -1.25
C ASN A 146 -12.55 5.47 -2.48
N ILE A 147 -13.20 5.36 -3.64
CA ILE A 147 -12.66 5.87 -4.91
C ILE A 147 -12.43 7.39 -4.90
N SER A 148 -13.14 8.13 -4.03
CA SER A 148 -13.05 9.58 -3.96
C SER A 148 -11.81 10.08 -3.23
N THR A 149 -11.21 9.27 -2.35
CA THR A 149 -10.00 9.65 -1.61
C THR A 149 -8.73 9.18 -2.32
N GLY A 150 -8.79 8.02 -2.99
CA GLY A 150 -7.63 7.42 -3.66
C GLY A 150 -6.49 7.10 -2.69
N ASN A 151 -6.80 6.96 -1.40
CA ASN A 151 -5.80 6.84 -0.36
C ASN A 151 -5.06 5.51 -0.45
N GLN A 152 -3.74 5.58 -0.54
CA GLN A 152 -2.88 4.41 -0.60
C GLN A 152 -1.68 4.61 0.31
N LEU A 153 -1.33 3.57 1.06
CA LEU A 153 -0.22 3.57 1.99
C LEU A 153 0.63 2.31 1.81
N GLY A 154 1.90 2.52 1.44
CA GLY A 154 2.90 1.47 1.27
C GLY A 154 3.92 1.45 2.40
N PHE A 155 4.35 0.27 2.82
CA PHE A 155 5.38 0.08 3.83
C PHE A 155 6.38 -0.99 3.41
N PHE A 156 7.66 -0.73 3.65
CA PHE A 156 8.66 -1.78 3.72
C PHE A 156 8.79 -2.26 5.16
N ALA A 157 8.88 -3.58 5.32
CA ALA A 157 8.98 -4.21 6.61
C ALA A 157 10.01 -5.35 6.62
N ILE A 158 10.71 -5.50 7.74
CA ILE A 158 11.60 -6.64 8.01
C ILE A 158 11.06 -7.44 9.19
N ALA A 159 11.18 -8.77 9.13
CA ALA A 159 10.78 -9.62 10.23
C ALA A 159 11.66 -9.34 11.46
N GLU A 160 11.02 -9.25 12.63
CA GLU A 160 11.72 -9.09 13.89
C GLU A 160 12.38 -10.42 14.28
N PRO A 161 13.71 -10.45 14.54
CA PRO A 161 14.40 -11.68 14.89
C PRO A 161 13.76 -12.38 16.11
N GLY A 162 13.54 -13.69 16.00
CA GLY A 162 12.95 -14.49 17.07
C GLY A 162 11.42 -14.37 17.22
N ALA A 163 10.77 -13.39 16.58
CA ALA A 163 9.32 -13.27 16.57
C ALA A 163 8.71 -14.19 15.51
N VAL A 164 8.74 -15.50 15.80
CA VAL A 164 8.21 -16.55 14.92
C VAL A 164 7.20 -17.43 15.66
N ASP A 165 6.31 -18.06 14.91
CA ASP A 165 5.41 -19.08 15.47
C ASP A 165 6.07 -20.47 15.56
N ARG A 166 5.29 -21.46 16.00
CA ARG A 166 5.74 -22.86 16.16
C ARG A 166 6.28 -23.51 14.87
N LYS A 167 5.98 -22.96 13.70
CA LYS A 167 6.47 -23.44 12.40
C LYS A 167 7.63 -22.58 11.85
N GLY A 168 8.13 -21.61 12.63
CA GLY A 168 9.18 -20.71 12.22
C GLY A 168 8.72 -19.58 11.28
N ARG A 169 7.41 -19.35 11.16
CA ARG A 169 6.88 -18.26 10.33
C ARG A 169 6.97 -16.93 11.09
N PRO A 170 7.46 -15.83 10.49
CA PRO A 170 7.49 -14.54 11.15
C PRO A 170 6.11 -14.06 11.59
N THR A 171 5.95 -13.74 12.87
CA THR A 171 4.70 -13.21 13.46
C THR A 171 4.74 -11.72 13.73
N ARG A 172 5.91 -11.08 13.60
CA ARG A 172 6.06 -9.65 13.79
C ARG A 172 7.08 -9.07 12.82
N PHE A 173 6.75 -7.94 12.23
CA PHE A 173 7.64 -7.18 11.35
C PHE A 173 7.78 -5.74 11.87
N LEU A 174 8.97 -5.19 11.68
CA LEU A 174 9.30 -3.80 11.93
C LEU A 174 9.16 -3.03 10.63
N ILE A 175 8.33 -1.99 10.65
CA ILE A 175 8.23 -1.01 9.58
C ILE A 175 9.39 -0.03 9.77
N TYR A 176 10.27 0.04 8.79
CA TYR A 176 11.44 0.92 8.82
C TYR A 176 11.35 2.05 7.79
N GLN A 177 10.49 1.90 6.77
CA GLN A 177 10.31 2.89 5.74
C GLN A 177 8.92 2.81 5.12
N LYS A 178 8.39 3.97 4.72
CA LYS A 178 7.22 4.08 3.84
C LYS A 178 7.65 3.91 2.38
N ASP A 179 6.95 3.09 1.62
CA ASP A 179 7.20 3.00 0.18
C ASP A 179 6.51 4.17 -0.54
N VAL A 180 7.30 5.09 -1.06
CA VAL A 180 6.84 6.28 -1.80
C VAL A 180 6.19 5.94 -3.13
N ASN A 181 6.51 4.79 -3.74
CA ASN A 181 5.90 4.37 -5.01
C ASN A 181 4.51 3.76 -4.80
N GLN A 182 4.22 3.34 -3.58
CA GLN A 182 2.95 2.74 -3.16
C GLN A 182 2.18 3.65 -2.20
N ALA A 183 2.58 4.91 -2.07
CA ALA A 183 1.88 5.90 -1.27
C ALA A 183 1.24 6.94 -2.19
N ALA A 184 -0.02 7.28 -1.94
CA ALA A 184 -0.77 8.22 -2.76
C ALA A 184 -1.60 9.17 -1.91
N SER A 185 -1.96 10.32 -2.50
CA SER A 185 -2.80 11.34 -1.87
C SER A 185 -2.17 11.85 -0.58
N PHE A 186 -2.86 11.77 0.55
CA PHE A 186 -2.38 12.18 1.86
C PHE A 186 -1.13 11.41 2.35
N TYR A 187 -0.68 10.36 1.67
CA TYR A 187 0.49 9.61 2.11
C TYR A 187 1.71 9.80 1.23
N ASP A 188 1.68 10.65 0.20
CA ASP A 188 2.80 10.80 -0.74
C ASP A 188 4.09 11.31 -0.04
N GLN A 189 3.96 12.17 0.96
CA GLN A 189 5.05 12.77 1.74
C GLN A 189 5.20 12.11 3.12
N GLY A 190 6.46 11.97 3.59
CA GLY A 190 6.78 11.56 4.97
C GLY A 190 7.30 10.13 5.17
N THR A 191 7.66 9.83 6.42
CA THR A 191 8.24 8.56 6.88
C THR A 191 7.21 7.72 7.65
N GLY A 192 7.44 6.41 7.67
CA GLY A 192 6.59 5.45 8.38
C GLY A 192 7.45 4.54 9.23
N VAL A 193 7.19 4.49 10.54
CA VAL A 193 7.84 3.56 11.48
C VAL A 193 6.79 2.87 12.33
N GLY A 194 7.01 1.62 12.71
CA GLY A 194 6.00 0.88 13.46
C GLY A 194 6.16 -0.63 13.42
N THR A 195 5.06 -1.33 13.69
CA THR A 195 5.02 -2.79 13.71
C THR A 195 3.83 -3.34 12.94
N ILE A 196 4.03 -4.54 12.41
CA ILE A 196 3.00 -5.38 11.82
C ILE A 196 3.00 -6.70 12.60
N ASP A 197 1.91 -7.00 13.30
CA ASP A 197 1.73 -8.28 13.98
C ASP A 197 0.85 -9.19 13.13
N VAL A 198 1.27 -10.43 12.94
CA VAL A 198 0.58 -11.45 12.14
C VAL A 198 0.32 -12.69 12.98
N HIS A 199 -0.92 -13.16 12.95
CA HIS A 199 -1.32 -14.40 13.61
C HIS A 199 -1.95 -15.36 12.59
N TYR A 200 -1.33 -16.52 12.40
CA TYR A 200 -1.71 -17.49 11.37
C TYR A 200 -2.62 -18.60 11.89
N TYR A 201 -3.58 -18.99 11.05
CA TYR A 201 -4.48 -20.13 11.23
C TYR A 201 -4.35 -21.07 10.02
N PRO A 202 -3.39 -22.01 10.04
CA PRO A 202 -3.16 -22.91 8.91
C PRO A 202 -4.35 -23.83 8.66
N GLN A 203 -4.63 -24.07 7.37
CA GLN A 203 -5.60 -25.09 6.95
C GLN A 203 -4.91 -26.44 6.77
N LYS A 204 -5.64 -27.54 6.97
CA LYS A 204 -5.11 -28.91 6.80
C LYS A 204 -4.77 -29.24 5.35
N THR A 205 -5.49 -28.63 4.39
CA THR A 205 -5.28 -28.84 2.97
C THR A 205 -4.60 -27.62 2.36
N SER A 206 -3.37 -27.83 1.85
CA SER A 206 -2.72 -26.81 1.02
C SER A 206 -3.30 -26.84 -0.38
N ARG A 207 -3.40 -25.67 -1.03
CA ARG A 207 -3.76 -25.59 -2.45
C ARG A 207 -2.57 -26.00 -3.32
N GLN A 208 -2.83 -26.54 -4.52
CA GLN A 208 -1.79 -26.96 -5.45
C GLN A 208 -0.76 -25.83 -5.69
N GLY A 209 0.53 -26.18 -5.66
CA GLY A 209 1.63 -25.24 -5.86
C GLY A 209 2.00 -24.39 -4.64
N LYS A 210 1.39 -24.64 -3.47
CA LYS A 210 1.73 -23.98 -2.20
C LYS A 210 2.26 -24.99 -1.18
N PHE A 211 3.28 -24.61 -0.43
CA PHE A 211 3.73 -25.37 0.74
C PHE A 211 2.67 -25.32 1.85
N GLU A 212 2.02 -24.17 1.99
CA GLU A 212 0.99 -23.97 3.01
C GLU A 212 0.01 -22.88 2.59
N SER A 213 -1.23 -22.96 3.09
CA SER A 213 -2.20 -21.88 3.03
C SER A 213 -3.11 -21.88 4.24
N GLY A 214 -3.75 -20.75 4.51
CA GLY A 214 -4.71 -20.66 5.60
C GLY A 214 -5.30 -19.27 5.77
N ARG A 215 -5.80 -19.02 6.99
CA ARG A 215 -6.34 -17.73 7.40
C ARG A 215 -5.34 -16.97 8.28
N PHE A 216 -5.46 -15.65 8.38
CA PHE A 216 -4.65 -14.88 9.32
C PHE A 216 -5.42 -13.68 9.87
N ASN A 217 -4.94 -13.17 11.01
CA ASN A 217 -5.27 -11.85 11.52
C ASN A 217 -4.00 -11.00 11.50
N LEU A 218 -4.12 -9.72 11.14
CA LEU A 218 -3.00 -8.79 11.08
C LEU A 218 -3.38 -7.45 11.71
N VAL A 219 -2.47 -6.91 12.50
CA VAL A 219 -2.59 -5.59 13.14
C VAL A 219 -1.40 -4.74 12.76
N VAL A 220 -1.66 -3.54 12.27
CA VAL A 220 -0.64 -2.53 11.97
C VAL A 220 -0.70 -1.45 13.03
N ARG A 221 0.45 -1.08 13.58
CA ARG A 221 0.61 0.10 14.44
C ARG A 221 1.80 0.89 13.95
N ALA A 222 1.56 2.04 13.35
CA ALA A 222 2.62 2.88 12.79
C ALA A 222 2.44 4.33 13.22
N GLN A 223 3.54 5.07 13.17
CA GLN A 223 3.53 6.52 13.05
C GLN A 223 3.78 6.83 11.58
N VAL A 224 2.85 7.56 10.97
CA VAL A 224 2.89 7.99 9.58
C VAL A 224 2.90 9.50 9.60
N TYR A 225 4.07 10.06 9.35
CA TYR A 225 4.22 11.51 9.26
C TYR A 225 3.63 11.99 7.94
N ASN A 226 2.78 13.00 7.99
CA ASN A 226 2.26 13.69 6.81
C ASN A 226 2.25 15.20 7.07
N LEU A 227 2.84 15.97 6.14
CA LEU A 227 2.87 17.43 6.17
C LEU A 227 1.48 18.05 5.94
N GLY A 228 0.49 17.26 5.51
CA GLY A 228 -0.92 17.69 5.41
C GLY A 228 -1.21 18.70 4.30
N THR A 229 -0.24 19.05 3.46
CA THR A 229 -0.36 20.09 2.44
C THR A 229 -1.14 19.64 1.21
N THR A 230 -1.22 18.34 0.94
CA THR A 230 -1.94 17.77 -0.22
C THR A 230 -3.46 17.92 -0.16
N ALA A 231 -4.04 18.37 0.96
CA ALA A 231 -5.48 18.60 1.11
C ALA A 231 -5.87 20.01 1.57
N ILE A 232 -4.93 20.95 1.63
CA ILE A 232 -5.24 22.35 1.90
C ILE A 232 -6.22 22.91 0.83
N LEU A 233 -6.21 22.33 -0.37
CA LEU A 233 -7.11 22.74 -1.46
C LEU A 233 -8.41 21.92 -1.57
N THR A 234 -8.58 20.81 -0.84
CA THR A 234 -9.76 19.93 -1.02
C THR A 234 -10.85 20.12 0.05
N ASN A 235 -10.51 20.66 1.22
CA ASN A 235 -11.48 20.91 2.31
C ASN A 235 -11.86 22.39 2.51
N ALA A 236 -11.32 23.31 1.72
CA ALA A 236 -11.69 24.73 1.81
C ALA A 236 -13.04 25.08 1.13
N TYR A 237 -13.66 24.14 0.41
CA TYR A 237 -14.87 24.40 -0.39
C TYR A 237 -16.03 23.40 -0.21
N SER A 238 -15.97 22.49 0.74
CA SER A 238 -17.08 21.57 1.06
C SER A 238 -17.70 21.89 2.42
N ASN A 239 -18.26 23.09 2.54
CA ASN A 239 -19.28 23.40 3.54
C ASN A 239 -20.27 24.41 2.94
N PRO A 240 -21.38 23.98 2.31
CA PRO A 240 -22.54 24.86 2.11
C PRO A 240 -23.25 25.16 3.44
#